data_AF-A0A7C7JRH3-F1
#
_entry.id   AF-A0A7C7JRH3-F1
#
_cell.length_a   1.000
_cell.length_b   1.000
_cell.length_c   1.000
_cell.angle_alpha   90.00
_cell.angle_beta   90.00
_cell.angle_gamma   90.00
#
_symmetry.space_group_name_H-M   'P 1'
#
loop_
_entity.id
_entity.type
_entity.pdbx_description
1 polymer ?
#
loop_
_entity_poly.entity_id
_entity_poly.type
_entity_poly.pdbx_seq_one_letter_code
_entity_poly.pdbx_strand_id
1 'polypeptide(L)'
;MPPFENPVSPNLDPLLVSSLNQMGHSMRKRFDVEGKAGVNSGIVFDLWWNGSMRGGPDYHNMLGFLTETAGAGYATPRCYDEDEIPESFGARAGDLPALTPSTNYNNPWLGGCWHIRDAMDYMMTAAKAVAATGATLKNEYLFNHYWMGRRQIERGMRAEGGPFAYVLDPNASHDRSSVVEFMDLMSQSGIEFLLASEDFSAGGHDFPAGSYVIPPQAFRPYVVDLMEPKEYPDRRQFPGGPPEPPYDMTGYELRFQMGLEAVNVEEPFEMPSGEWGVVRPVVGDVAGSGSAGYLLHGTSNWVYRGLRGYLAEGGEAFRGTRMISTDDGDVPAGAFWLPDLSKAAAEQLAGDLGLTLTGLSSPPVGGRLAAVRAPRVAIYRSWLGAMPEGWTRWVLDQYDIAWENV
;
A
#
# COMPACT_ATOMS: atom_id res chain seq x y z
N MET A 1 2.31 -4.29 -22.19
CA MET A 1 1.73 -5.59 -21.76
C MET A 1 2.85 -6.56 -21.41
N PRO A 2 2.64 -7.66 -20.67
CA PRO A 2 3.71 -8.63 -20.41
C PRO A 2 4.25 -9.25 -21.71
N PRO A 3 5.51 -9.73 -21.77
CA PRO A 3 6.55 -9.66 -20.73
C PRO A 3 6.81 -8.24 -20.22
N PHE A 4 7.07 -8.12 -18.92
CA PHE A 4 7.36 -6.82 -18.28
C PHE A 4 8.85 -6.49 -18.41
N GLU A 5 9.19 -5.21 -18.20
CA GLU A 5 10.57 -4.75 -18.15
C GLU A 5 11.26 -5.26 -16.88
N ASN A 6 12.59 -5.28 -16.90
CA ASN A 6 13.38 -5.47 -15.69
C ASN A 6 13.25 -4.25 -14.75
N PRO A 7 13.54 -4.40 -13.44
CA PRO A 7 13.94 -5.62 -12.76
C PRO A 7 12.74 -6.46 -12.27
N VAL A 8 13.05 -7.68 -11.82
CA VAL A 8 12.09 -8.56 -11.14
C VAL A 8 12.47 -8.62 -9.66
N SER A 9 11.48 -8.48 -8.77
CA SER A 9 11.71 -8.65 -7.34
C SER A 9 12.20 -10.08 -7.01
N PRO A 10 13.28 -10.24 -6.21
CA PRO A 10 13.80 -11.55 -5.82
C PRO A 10 12.86 -12.35 -4.89
N ASN A 11 11.83 -11.68 -4.36
CA ASN A 11 10.81 -12.31 -3.52
C ASN A 11 9.82 -13.15 -4.35
N LEU A 12 9.62 -12.81 -5.63
CA LEU A 12 8.69 -13.51 -6.51
C LEU A 12 9.21 -14.91 -6.90
N ASP A 13 8.30 -15.88 -7.05
CA ASP A 13 8.68 -17.20 -7.56
C ASP A 13 8.99 -17.08 -9.07
N PRO A 14 10.11 -17.63 -9.57
CA PRO A 14 10.44 -17.59 -11.01
C PRO A 14 9.36 -18.18 -11.94
N LEU A 15 8.52 -19.10 -11.44
CA LEU A 15 7.40 -19.66 -12.17
C LEU A 15 6.32 -18.61 -12.46
N LEU A 16 6.15 -17.61 -11.60
CA LEU A 16 5.25 -16.49 -11.81
C LEU A 16 5.66 -15.70 -13.06
N VAL A 17 6.94 -15.30 -13.11
CA VAL A 17 7.51 -14.51 -14.21
C VAL A 17 7.37 -15.26 -15.54
N SER A 18 7.71 -16.54 -15.53
CA SER A 18 7.58 -17.39 -16.73
C SER A 18 6.12 -17.54 -17.17
N SER A 19 5.18 -17.67 -16.22
CA SER A 19 3.74 -17.76 -16.49
C SER A 19 3.17 -16.45 -17.03
N LEU A 20 3.59 -15.29 -16.50
CA LEU A 20 3.24 -13.97 -17.02
C LEU A 20 3.74 -13.80 -18.45
N ASN A 21 4.98 -14.22 -18.72
CA ASN A 21 5.55 -14.17 -20.07
C ASN A 21 4.76 -15.06 -21.05
N GLN A 22 4.38 -16.28 -20.66
CA GLN A 22 3.55 -17.17 -21.49
C GLN A 22 2.18 -16.54 -21.82
N MET A 23 1.54 -15.89 -20.83
CA MET A 23 0.29 -15.16 -21.02
C MET A 23 0.47 -13.97 -21.98
N GLY A 24 1.54 -13.18 -21.80
CA GLY A 24 1.93 -12.07 -22.67
C GLY A 24 2.12 -12.48 -24.12
N HIS A 25 2.87 -13.55 -24.36
CA HIS A 25 3.06 -14.09 -25.70
C HIS A 25 1.76 -14.62 -26.32
N SER A 26 0.85 -15.18 -25.51
CA SER A 26 -0.47 -15.62 -25.99
C SER A 26 -1.30 -14.43 -26.48
N MET A 27 -1.33 -13.32 -25.73
CA MET A 27 -1.97 -12.08 -26.15
C MET A 27 -1.35 -11.54 -27.43
N ARG A 28 -0.02 -11.45 -27.49
CA ARG A 28 0.71 -10.98 -28.66
C ARG A 28 0.39 -11.76 -29.93
N LYS A 29 0.46 -13.10 -29.86
CA LYS A 29 0.15 -13.97 -30.99
C LYS A 29 -1.27 -13.72 -31.50
N ARG A 30 -2.23 -13.47 -30.61
CA ARG A 30 -3.61 -13.15 -30.96
C ARG A 30 -3.69 -11.83 -31.75
N PHE A 31 -2.96 -10.79 -31.32
CA PHE A 31 -2.89 -9.53 -32.06
C PHE A 31 -2.36 -9.72 -33.49
N ASP A 32 -1.29 -10.50 -33.67
CA ASP A 32 -0.72 -10.79 -34.98
C ASP A 32 -1.71 -11.57 -35.88
N VAL A 33 -2.41 -12.57 -35.33
CA VAL A 33 -3.45 -13.32 -36.06
C VAL A 33 -4.59 -12.41 -36.52
N GLU A 34 -4.92 -11.39 -35.73
CA GLU A 34 -5.97 -10.41 -36.03
C GLU A 34 -5.44 -9.20 -36.83
N GLY A 35 -4.16 -9.20 -37.25
CA GLY A 35 -3.56 -8.15 -38.07
C GLY A 35 -3.39 -6.80 -37.36
N LYS A 36 -3.25 -6.82 -36.02
CA LYS A 36 -3.21 -5.62 -35.18
C LYS A 36 -1.77 -5.17 -34.92
N ALA A 37 -1.40 -4.02 -35.47
CA ALA A 37 -0.07 -3.41 -35.31
C ALA A 37 0.07 -2.63 -33.99
N GLY A 38 1.26 -2.16 -33.65
CA GLY A 38 1.46 -1.22 -32.52
C GLY A 38 1.55 -1.86 -31.14
N VAL A 39 1.70 -3.19 -31.06
CA VAL A 39 1.72 -3.92 -29.79
C VAL A 39 3.15 -4.13 -29.29
N ASN A 40 3.46 -3.61 -28.10
CA ASN A 40 4.80 -3.67 -27.50
C ASN A 40 4.80 -4.31 -26.08
N SER A 41 5.92 -4.89 -25.70
CA SER A 41 6.19 -5.52 -24.40
C SER A 41 7.63 -5.27 -23.94
N GLY A 42 7.91 -5.47 -22.65
CA GLY A 42 9.25 -5.31 -22.08
C GLY A 42 9.68 -3.85 -21.95
N ILE A 43 8.70 -2.93 -21.84
CA ILE A 43 8.93 -1.50 -21.68
C ILE A 43 8.09 -0.97 -20.52
N VAL A 44 8.60 0.07 -19.87
CA VAL A 44 7.95 0.93 -18.88
C VAL A 44 7.65 0.21 -17.57
N PHE A 45 6.84 -0.85 -17.58
CA PHE A 45 6.36 -1.52 -16.38
C PHE A 45 7.29 -2.64 -15.93
N ASP A 46 7.76 -2.59 -14.69
CA ASP A 46 8.58 -3.64 -14.06
C ASP A 46 7.77 -4.60 -13.16
N LEU A 47 8.45 -5.61 -12.61
CA LEU A 47 7.93 -6.56 -11.62
C LEU A 47 8.57 -6.34 -10.23
N TRP A 48 8.89 -5.08 -9.91
CA TRP A 48 9.51 -4.73 -8.64
C TRP A 48 8.51 -4.22 -7.60
N TRP A 49 7.53 -3.41 -8.02
CA TRP A 49 6.60 -2.75 -7.10
C TRP A 49 5.25 -3.48 -6.98
N ASN A 50 4.82 -3.75 -5.74
CA ASN A 50 3.59 -4.48 -5.41
C ASN A 50 2.32 -3.61 -5.32
N GLY A 51 2.44 -2.27 -5.29
CA GLY A 51 1.34 -1.38 -4.90
C GLY A 51 0.34 -1.01 -5.99
N SER A 52 0.51 -1.52 -7.22
CA SER A 52 -0.51 -1.38 -8.26
C SER A 52 -1.52 -2.53 -8.19
N MET A 53 -2.76 -2.33 -8.66
CA MET A 53 -3.72 -3.43 -8.86
C MET A 53 -3.17 -4.54 -9.78
N ARG A 54 -2.16 -4.21 -10.60
CA ARG A 54 -1.41 -5.16 -11.41
C ARG A 54 -0.37 -5.93 -10.58
N GLY A 55 0.38 -5.27 -9.70
CA GLY A 55 1.45 -5.88 -8.92
C GLY A 55 0.96 -6.70 -7.72
N GLY A 56 -0.14 -6.30 -7.08
CA GLY A 56 -0.68 -7.01 -5.91
C GLY A 56 -0.84 -8.53 -6.13
N PRO A 57 -1.50 -9.00 -7.19
CA PRO A 57 -1.64 -10.42 -7.50
C PRO A 57 -0.30 -11.18 -7.63
N ASP A 58 0.73 -10.54 -8.18
CA ASP A 58 2.05 -11.16 -8.39
C ASP A 58 2.64 -11.66 -7.06
N TYR A 59 2.43 -10.89 -5.99
CA TYR A 59 2.87 -11.20 -4.63
C TYR A 59 1.97 -12.20 -3.89
N HIS A 60 0.83 -12.57 -4.50
CA HIS A 60 -0.11 -13.60 -4.03
C HIS A 60 -0.03 -14.87 -4.88
N ASN A 61 1.07 -15.08 -5.61
CA ASN A 61 1.26 -16.21 -6.53
C ASN A 61 0.17 -16.26 -7.62
N MET A 62 -0.36 -15.11 -8.03
CA MET A 62 -1.38 -14.96 -9.06
C MET A 62 -0.84 -14.08 -10.19
N LEU A 63 -1.34 -14.27 -11.42
CA LEU A 63 -0.85 -13.49 -12.56
C LEU A 63 -1.49 -12.11 -12.59
N GLY A 64 -0.72 -11.09 -12.23
CA GLY A 64 -1.13 -9.69 -12.28
C GLY A 64 -0.61 -8.98 -13.53
N PHE A 65 -1.52 -8.56 -14.42
CA PHE A 65 -1.13 -7.90 -15.67
C PHE A 65 -2.13 -6.88 -16.17
N LEU A 66 -1.64 -6.00 -17.03
CA LEU A 66 -2.43 -4.96 -17.69
C LEU A 66 -2.10 -4.88 -19.19
N THR A 67 -3.05 -4.33 -19.93
CA THR A 67 -2.84 -3.84 -21.30
C THR A 67 -3.24 -2.38 -21.34
N GLU A 68 -2.32 -1.52 -21.77
CA GLU A 68 -2.64 -0.14 -22.10
C GLU A 68 -2.87 -0.04 -23.60
N THR A 69 -3.85 0.77 -23.99
CA THR A 69 -4.15 1.08 -25.38
C THR A 69 -4.05 2.58 -25.57
N ALA A 70 -3.60 2.99 -26.76
CA ALA A 70 -3.52 4.40 -27.09
C ALA A 70 -4.91 5.05 -27.02
N GLY A 71 -4.93 6.34 -26.72
CA GLY A 71 -6.15 7.15 -26.70
C GLY A 71 -5.82 8.64 -26.80
N ALA A 72 -6.77 9.41 -27.30
CA ALA A 72 -6.68 10.87 -27.36
C ALA A 72 -7.88 11.47 -26.59
N GLY A 73 -7.71 11.59 -25.26
CA GLY A 73 -8.77 12.03 -24.36
C GLY A 73 -9.93 11.03 -24.23
N TYR A 74 -11.12 11.53 -23.86
CA TYR A 74 -12.28 10.72 -23.45
C TYR A 74 -13.17 10.19 -24.60
N ALA A 75 -12.63 10.02 -25.82
CA ALA A 75 -13.24 9.44 -27.04
C ALA A 75 -13.02 10.27 -28.32
N THR A 76 -12.10 11.24 -28.32
CA THR A 76 -11.82 12.01 -29.55
C THR A 76 -10.91 11.17 -30.44
N PRO A 77 -11.31 10.81 -31.68
CA PRO A 77 -10.39 10.16 -32.60
C PRO A 77 -9.22 11.08 -32.90
N ARG A 78 -8.04 10.49 -33.08
CA ARG A 78 -6.87 11.24 -33.55
C ARG A 78 -6.25 10.52 -34.72
N CYS A 79 -6.04 11.25 -35.81
CA CYS A 79 -5.28 10.78 -36.95
C CYS A 79 -3.86 11.30 -36.82
N TYR A 80 -2.91 10.42 -37.15
CA TYR A 80 -1.49 10.71 -37.14
C TYR A 80 -0.96 10.43 -38.53
N ASP A 81 -0.31 11.42 -39.13
CA ASP A 81 0.47 11.23 -40.35
C ASP A 81 1.78 10.48 -40.02
N GLU A 82 2.41 9.86 -41.03
CA GLU A 82 3.62 9.04 -40.82
C GLU A 82 4.77 9.84 -40.18
N ASP A 83 4.89 11.12 -40.50
CA ASP A 83 5.89 12.05 -39.97
C ASP A 83 5.57 12.56 -38.55
N GLU A 84 4.35 12.31 -38.06
CA GLU A 84 3.98 12.56 -36.66
C GLU A 84 4.34 11.41 -35.71
N ILE A 85 4.69 10.24 -36.26
CA ILE A 85 5.12 9.10 -35.44
C ILE A 85 6.56 9.35 -34.96
N PRO A 86 6.81 9.34 -33.64
CA PRO A 86 8.14 9.62 -33.12
C PRO A 86 9.13 8.54 -33.56
N GLU A 87 10.42 8.90 -33.68
CA GLU A 87 11.47 7.94 -34.02
C GLU A 87 11.65 6.86 -32.94
N SER A 88 11.39 7.20 -31.67
CA SER A 88 11.50 6.30 -30.52
C SER A 88 10.31 6.41 -29.56
N PHE A 89 10.17 5.42 -28.68
CA PHE A 89 9.22 5.47 -27.54
C PHE A 89 9.69 6.38 -26.39
N GLY A 90 10.82 7.08 -26.56
CA GLY A 90 11.40 8.01 -25.59
C GLY A 90 12.18 7.34 -24.45
N ALA A 91 12.82 8.18 -23.64
CA ALA A 91 13.79 7.75 -22.62
C ALA A 91 13.21 6.77 -21.58
N ARG A 92 11.92 6.89 -21.23
CA ARG A 92 11.27 5.97 -20.28
C ARG A 92 11.12 4.54 -20.82
N ALA A 93 11.20 4.37 -22.14
CA ALA A 93 11.19 3.07 -22.81
C ALA A 93 12.56 2.74 -23.41
N GLY A 94 13.64 3.29 -22.83
CA GLY A 94 15.02 3.04 -23.28
C GLY A 94 15.32 3.52 -24.70
N ASP A 95 14.59 4.54 -25.18
CA ASP A 95 14.70 5.06 -26.55
C ASP A 95 14.57 3.99 -27.64
N LEU A 96 13.76 2.94 -27.36
CA LEU A 96 13.50 1.88 -28.32
C LEU A 96 12.91 2.46 -29.63
N PRO A 97 13.41 2.04 -30.81
CA PRO A 97 12.91 2.51 -32.10
C PRO A 97 11.42 2.21 -32.27
N ALA A 98 10.63 3.22 -32.62
CA ALA A 98 9.18 3.10 -32.80
C ALA A 98 8.77 2.82 -34.26
N LEU A 99 9.69 3.01 -35.20
CA LEU A 99 9.46 2.77 -36.64
C LEU A 99 10.00 1.43 -37.14
N THR A 100 10.83 0.75 -36.33
CA THR A 100 11.55 -0.46 -36.74
C THR A 100 11.02 -1.68 -35.99
N PRO A 101 10.70 -2.79 -36.69
CA PRO A 101 10.30 -4.03 -36.03
C PRO A 101 11.40 -4.57 -35.10
N SER A 102 11.00 -5.08 -33.94
CA SER A 102 11.86 -5.81 -33.00
C SER A 102 11.19 -7.09 -32.51
N THR A 103 11.95 -7.93 -31.79
CA THR A 103 11.39 -9.14 -31.16
C THR A 103 10.25 -8.80 -30.19
N ASN A 104 10.31 -7.62 -29.56
CA ASN A 104 9.31 -7.14 -28.62
C ASN A 104 8.28 -6.16 -29.22
N TYR A 105 8.46 -5.74 -30.47
CA TYR A 105 7.54 -4.88 -31.23
C TYR A 105 7.58 -5.26 -32.73
N ASN A 106 6.97 -6.38 -33.10
CA ASN A 106 7.22 -7.04 -34.40
C ASN A 106 6.39 -6.48 -35.57
N ASN A 107 5.30 -5.77 -35.27
CA ASN A 107 4.43 -5.16 -36.26
C ASN A 107 4.20 -3.69 -35.91
N PRO A 108 5.08 -2.77 -36.35
CA PRO A 108 4.97 -1.35 -36.02
C PRO A 108 3.68 -0.71 -36.53
N TRP A 109 3.08 0.14 -35.71
CA TRP A 109 2.03 1.04 -36.16
C TRP A 109 2.66 2.33 -36.67
N LEU A 110 2.48 2.62 -37.96
CA LEU A 110 3.15 3.71 -38.68
C LEU A 110 2.21 4.90 -38.95
N GLY A 111 1.15 5.05 -38.15
CA GLY A 111 0.17 6.11 -38.31
C GLY A 111 -1.17 5.64 -38.86
N GLY A 112 -2.06 6.63 -39.04
CA GLY A 112 -3.47 6.44 -39.35
C GLY A 112 -4.41 7.00 -38.27
N CYS A 113 -5.71 6.83 -38.49
CA CYS A 113 -6.72 7.29 -37.54
C CYS A 113 -6.96 6.26 -36.43
N TRP A 114 -6.83 6.71 -35.19
CA TRP A 114 -7.09 5.93 -33.98
C TRP A 114 -8.37 6.42 -33.31
N HIS A 115 -9.40 5.59 -33.29
CA HIS A 115 -10.71 5.84 -32.68
C HIS A 115 -10.84 5.09 -31.36
N ILE A 116 -11.83 5.48 -30.54
CA ILE A 116 -12.19 4.71 -29.35
C ILE A 116 -12.52 3.25 -29.65
N ARG A 117 -13.12 2.98 -30.83
CA ARG A 117 -13.43 1.61 -31.24
C ARG A 117 -12.18 0.77 -31.43
N ASP A 118 -11.12 1.35 -31.98
CA ASP A 118 -9.84 0.67 -32.18
C ASP A 118 -9.23 0.26 -30.83
N ALA A 119 -9.20 1.17 -29.86
CA ALA A 119 -8.76 0.87 -28.49
C ALA A 119 -9.59 -0.27 -27.86
N MET A 120 -10.93 -0.18 -27.93
CA MET A 120 -11.82 -1.23 -27.42
C MET A 120 -11.58 -2.58 -28.10
N ASP A 121 -11.38 -2.59 -29.42
CA ASP A 121 -11.13 -3.81 -30.15
C ASP A 121 -9.80 -4.44 -29.72
N TYR A 122 -8.75 -3.65 -29.47
CA TYR A 122 -7.48 -4.16 -28.93
C TYR A 122 -7.66 -4.77 -27.54
N MET A 123 -8.38 -4.10 -26.64
CA MET A 123 -8.70 -4.63 -25.31
C MET A 123 -9.45 -5.96 -25.40
N MET A 124 -10.43 -6.07 -26.31
CA MET A 124 -11.18 -7.30 -26.53
C MET A 124 -10.32 -8.43 -27.10
N THR A 125 -9.34 -8.13 -27.95
CA THR A 125 -8.38 -9.13 -28.45
C THR A 125 -7.55 -9.72 -27.31
N ALA A 126 -7.00 -8.87 -26.44
CA ALA A 126 -6.25 -9.31 -25.26
C ALA A 126 -7.14 -10.15 -24.32
N ALA A 127 -8.35 -9.69 -23.99
CA ALA A 127 -9.27 -10.40 -23.12
C ALA A 127 -9.63 -11.79 -23.67
N LYS A 128 -9.88 -11.91 -24.99
CA LYS A 128 -10.13 -13.20 -25.64
C LYS A 128 -8.92 -14.13 -25.58
N ALA A 129 -7.71 -13.59 -25.74
CA ALA A 129 -6.49 -14.38 -25.63
C ALA A 129 -6.31 -14.94 -24.21
N VAL A 130 -6.49 -14.08 -23.18
CA VAL A 130 -6.44 -14.50 -21.77
C VAL A 130 -7.47 -15.59 -21.49
N ALA A 131 -8.73 -15.40 -21.89
CA ALA A 131 -9.78 -16.38 -21.70
C ALA A 131 -9.48 -17.72 -22.40
N ALA A 132 -8.98 -17.67 -23.65
CA ALA A 132 -8.64 -18.87 -24.40
C ALA A 132 -7.45 -19.62 -23.79
N THR A 133 -6.41 -18.91 -23.37
CA THR A 133 -5.23 -19.48 -22.71
C THR A 133 -5.60 -20.08 -21.37
N GLY A 134 -6.37 -19.37 -20.54
CA GLY A 134 -6.88 -19.89 -19.26
C GLY A 134 -7.76 -21.13 -19.44
N ALA A 135 -8.65 -21.15 -20.43
CA ALA A 135 -9.49 -22.32 -20.71
C ALA A 135 -8.69 -23.55 -21.17
N THR A 136 -7.63 -23.33 -21.96
CA THR A 136 -6.80 -24.40 -22.52
C THR A 136 -5.83 -24.96 -21.50
N LEU A 137 -5.18 -24.09 -20.71
CA LEU A 137 -4.10 -24.42 -19.78
C LEU A 137 -4.55 -24.37 -18.31
N LYS A 138 -5.85 -24.52 -18.04
CA LYS A 138 -6.44 -24.36 -16.69
C LYS A 138 -5.69 -25.13 -15.59
N ASN A 139 -5.38 -26.40 -15.85
CA ASN A 139 -4.73 -27.25 -14.85
C ASN A 139 -3.29 -26.79 -14.61
N GLU A 140 -2.58 -26.36 -15.66
CA GLU A 140 -1.23 -25.84 -15.56
C GLU A 140 -1.19 -24.59 -14.65
N TYR A 141 -2.06 -23.60 -14.90
CA TYR A 141 -2.08 -22.39 -14.07
C TYR A 141 -2.53 -22.66 -12.62
N LEU A 142 -3.50 -23.56 -12.40
CA LEU A 142 -3.91 -23.96 -11.05
C LEU A 142 -2.78 -24.67 -10.29
N PHE A 143 -2.06 -25.58 -10.95
CA PHE A 143 -0.90 -26.23 -10.34
C PHE A 143 0.25 -25.24 -10.13
N ASN A 144 0.48 -24.30 -11.04
CA ASN A 144 1.51 -23.27 -10.86
C ASN A 144 1.25 -22.46 -9.58
N HIS A 145 0.00 -22.05 -9.33
CA HIS A 145 -0.38 -21.36 -8.08
C HIS A 145 -0.04 -22.21 -6.85
N TYR A 146 -0.40 -23.50 -6.85
CA TYR A 146 -0.05 -24.44 -5.79
C TYR A 146 1.47 -24.56 -5.57
N TRP A 147 2.24 -24.76 -6.65
CA TRP A 147 3.69 -24.93 -6.56
C TRP A 147 4.38 -23.67 -6.03
N MET A 148 3.98 -22.49 -6.51
CA MET A 148 4.50 -21.22 -6.03
C MET A 148 4.20 -21.04 -4.54
N GLY A 149 2.94 -21.23 -4.11
CA GLY A 149 2.56 -21.13 -2.70
C GLY A 149 3.34 -22.10 -1.80
N ARG A 150 3.47 -23.36 -2.22
CA ARG A 150 4.24 -24.36 -1.45
C ARG A 150 5.70 -23.99 -1.31
N ARG A 151 6.35 -23.51 -2.38
CA ARG A 151 7.74 -23.06 -2.34
C ARG A 151 7.92 -21.84 -1.44
N GLN A 152 6.97 -20.91 -1.44
CA GLN A 152 7.04 -19.74 -0.56
C GLN A 152 6.93 -20.13 0.92
N ILE A 153 6.07 -21.10 1.26
CA ILE A 153 6.03 -21.71 2.60
C ILE A 153 7.38 -22.37 2.92
N GLU A 154 7.91 -23.21 2.03
CA GLU A 154 9.20 -23.89 2.21
C GLU A 154 10.39 -22.92 2.36
N ARG A 155 10.35 -21.75 1.69
CA ARG A 155 11.35 -20.67 1.84
C ARG A 155 11.21 -19.98 3.20
N GLY A 156 9.99 -19.67 3.63
CA GLY A 156 9.73 -19.07 4.94
C GLY A 156 10.13 -19.99 6.10
N MET A 157 9.83 -21.29 5.99
CA MET A 157 10.26 -22.30 6.99
C MET A 157 11.79 -22.43 7.10
N ARG A 158 12.54 -21.94 6.10
CA ARG A 158 14.01 -21.93 6.07
C ARG A 158 14.59 -20.52 6.30
N ALA A 159 13.76 -19.52 6.62
CA ALA A 159 14.16 -18.11 6.74
C ALA A 159 14.98 -17.61 5.52
N GLU A 160 14.59 -18.02 4.31
CA GLU A 160 15.30 -17.65 3.08
C GLU A 160 14.74 -16.33 2.51
N GLY A 161 15.58 -15.29 2.43
CA GLY A 161 15.18 -13.98 1.90
C GLY A 161 14.23 -13.22 2.82
N GLY A 162 14.49 -13.25 4.12
CA GLY A 162 13.74 -12.58 5.20
C GLY A 162 13.48 -13.54 6.37
N PRO A 163 12.94 -13.04 7.49
CA PRO A 163 12.80 -13.80 8.73
C PRO A 163 11.83 -14.99 8.59
N PHE A 164 11.88 -15.87 9.58
CA PHE A 164 10.91 -16.95 9.78
C PHE A 164 9.52 -16.38 10.09
N ALA A 165 9.42 -15.45 11.04
CA ALA A 165 8.17 -14.81 11.40
C ALA A 165 8.34 -13.34 11.77
N TYR A 166 7.24 -12.61 11.77
CA TYR A 166 7.15 -11.26 12.34
C TYR A 166 6.25 -11.28 13.56
N VAL A 167 6.69 -10.66 14.65
CA VAL A 167 5.87 -10.50 15.85
C VAL A 167 5.64 -9.01 16.11
N LEU A 168 4.37 -8.62 16.26
CA LEU A 168 3.97 -7.25 16.57
C LEU A 168 3.23 -7.24 17.92
N ASP A 169 3.84 -6.66 18.95
CA ASP A 169 3.12 -6.27 20.16
C ASP A 169 2.51 -4.87 19.90
N PRO A 170 1.18 -4.72 19.91
CA PRO A 170 0.55 -3.42 19.76
C PRO A 170 1.15 -2.36 20.69
N ASN A 171 1.46 -2.70 21.95
CA ASN A 171 1.95 -1.76 22.95
C ASN A 171 3.42 -1.34 22.76
N ALA A 172 4.18 -2.05 21.92
CA ALA A 172 5.55 -1.67 21.60
C ALA A 172 5.60 -0.51 20.59
N SER A 173 4.60 -0.40 19.73
CA SER A 173 4.51 0.68 18.73
C SER A 173 4.05 2.00 19.37
N HIS A 174 4.53 3.12 18.83
CA HIS A 174 4.13 4.46 19.29
C HIS A 174 2.62 4.70 19.18
N ASP A 175 1.99 4.12 18.15
CA ASP A 175 0.54 4.13 17.95
C ASP A 175 0.00 2.70 17.83
N ARG A 176 -0.74 2.27 18.86
CA ARG A 176 -1.41 0.96 18.88
C ARG A 176 -2.45 0.83 17.77
N SER A 177 -3.13 1.92 17.41
CA SER A 177 -4.17 1.90 16.38
C SER A 177 -3.59 1.65 14.98
N SER A 178 -2.39 2.15 14.69
CA SER A 178 -1.64 1.82 13.47
C SER A 178 -1.36 0.32 13.34
N VAL A 179 -1.06 -0.38 14.44
CA VAL A 179 -0.87 -1.84 14.41
C VAL A 179 -2.17 -2.54 14.03
N VAL A 180 -3.30 -2.12 14.60
CA VAL A 180 -4.62 -2.68 14.26
C VAL A 180 -5.00 -2.43 12.81
N GLU A 181 -4.80 -1.20 12.30
CA GLU A 181 -5.01 -0.88 10.88
C GLU A 181 -4.15 -1.72 9.96
N PHE A 182 -2.88 -1.92 10.32
CA PHE A 182 -1.97 -2.77 9.57
C PHE A 182 -2.45 -4.22 9.55
N MET A 183 -2.88 -4.77 10.69
CA MET A 183 -3.39 -6.13 10.76
C MET A 183 -4.73 -6.29 10.03
N ASP A 184 -5.59 -5.26 10.02
CA ASP A 184 -6.81 -5.24 9.19
C ASP A 184 -6.48 -5.26 7.70
N LEU A 185 -5.51 -4.46 7.27
CA LEU A 185 -4.98 -4.52 5.90
C LEU A 185 -4.41 -5.91 5.57
N MET A 186 -3.65 -6.52 6.48
CA MET A 186 -3.12 -7.88 6.28
C MET A 186 -4.25 -8.89 6.10
N SER A 187 -5.31 -8.79 6.91
CA SER A 187 -6.50 -9.64 6.80
C SER A 187 -7.21 -9.45 5.45
N GLN A 188 -7.42 -8.20 5.03
CA GLN A 188 -8.03 -7.87 3.73
C GLN A 188 -7.19 -8.36 2.53
N SER A 189 -5.87 -8.37 2.67
CA SER A 189 -4.93 -8.92 1.69
C SER A 189 -4.82 -10.44 1.73
N GLY A 190 -5.55 -11.13 2.62
CA GLY A 190 -5.52 -12.59 2.72
C GLY A 190 -4.25 -13.13 3.37
N ILE A 191 -3.55 -12.32 4.16
CA ILE A 191 -2.40 -12.75 4.97
C ILE A 191 -2.91 -13.45 6.23
N GLU A 192 -2.35 -14.62 6.50
CA GLU A 192 -2.63 -15.41 7.69
C GLU A 192 -1.73 -14.95 8.85
N PHE A 193 -2.34 -14.74 10.01
CA PHE A 193 -1.65 -14.38 11.24
C PHE A 193 -2.42 -14.90 12.46
N LEU A 194 -1.72 -15.04 13.57
CA LEU A 194 -2.25 -15.46 14.86
C LEU A 194 -2.27 -14.29 15.83
N LEU A 195 -3.36 -14.12 16.56
CA LEU A 195 -3.42 -13.29 17.77
C LEU A 195 -3.21 -14.18 19.00
N ALA A 196 -2.08 -14.01 19.69
CA ALA A 196 -1.72 -14.84 20.83
C ALA A 196 -2.69 -14.65 22.01
N SER A 197 -3.12 -15.76 22.63
CA SER A 197 -3.97 -15.75 23.83
C SER A 197 -3.17 -15.95 25.13
N GLU A 198 -1.87 -16.14 25.02
CA GLU A 198 -0.93 -16.36 26.13
C GLU A 198 0.40 -15.66 25.86
N ASP A 199 1.18 -15.44 26.93
CA ASP A 199 2.54 -14.93 26.82
C ASP A 199 3.45 -16.00 26.19
N PHE A 200 4.41 -15.59 25.37
CA PHE A 200 5.34 -16.51 24.71
C PHE A 200 6.69 -15.87 24.43
N SER A 201 7.70 -16.68 24.16
CA SER A 201 9.05 -16.21 23.83
C SER A 201 9.43 -16.61 22.41
N ALA A 202 9.99 -15.67 21.63
CA ALA A 202 10.49 -15.92 20.29
C ALA A 202 11.65 -14.98 19.95
N GLY A 203 12.67 -15.47 19.25
CA GLY A 203 13.81 -14.63 18.84
C GLY A 203 14.60 -14.00 20.00
N GLY A 204 14.52 -14.55 21.22
CA GLY A 204 15.16 -13.95 22.41
C GLY A 204 14.36 -12.80 23.06
N HIS A 205 13.12 -12.60 22.64
CA HIS A 205 12.19 -11.62 23.19
C HIS A 205 10.98 -12.32 23.83
N ASP A 206 10.43 -11.72 24.88
CA ASP A 206 9.17 -12.13 25.49
C ASP A 206 8.05 -11.23 24.99
N PHE A 207 6.92 -11.84 24.63
CA PHE A 207 5.75 -11.17 24.07
C PHE A 207 4.53 -11.45 24.93
N PRO A 208 3.71 -10.44 25.26
CA PRO A 208 2.49 -10.64 26.02
C PRO A 208 1.38 -11.27 25.15
N ALA A 209 0.40 -11.89 25.81
CA ALA A 209 -0.89 -12.17 25.21
C ALA A 209 -1.46 -10.91 24.54
N GLY A 210 -2.05 -11.06 23.35
CA GLY A 210 -2.50 -9.95 22.50
C GLY A 210 -1.48 -9.52 21.43
N SER A 211 -0.28 -10.10 21.41
CA SER A 211 0.67 -9.90 20.32
C SER A 211 0.26 -10.66 19.06
N TYR A 212 0.55 -10.10 17.90
CA TYR A 212 0.32 -10.71 16.60
C TYR A 212 1.56 -11.46 16.11
N VAL A 213 1.36 -12.64 15.52
CA VAL A 213 2.40 -13.43 14.85
C VAL A 213 2.02 -13.64 13.40
N ILE A 214 2.88 -13.19 12.47
CA ILE A 214 2.78 -13.47 11.03
C ILE A 214 3.82 -14.57 10.69
N PRO A 215 3.40 -15.84 10.54
CA PRO A 215 4.30 -16.97 10.32
C PRO A 215 4.62 -17.19 8.82
N PRO A 216 5.49 -18.19 8.49
CA PRO A 216 5.69 -18.62 7.11
C PRO A 216 4.38 -19.02 6.42
N GLN A 217 4.15 -18.50 5.21
CA GLN A 217 2.90 -18.70 4.49
C GLN A 217 3.05 -18.57 2.96
N ALA A 218 2.00 -18.92 2.21
CA ALA A 218 2.03 -18.92 0.75
C ALA A 218 2.25 -17.51 0.16
N PHE A 219 1.68 -16.48 0.77
CA PHE A 219 1.81 -15.08 0.34
C PHE A 219 2.96 -14.34 1.04
N ARG A 220 3.96 -15.09 1.54
CA ARG A 220 5.18 -14.55 2.13
C ARG A 220 5.83 -13.42 1.34
N PRO A 221 5.91 -13.46 -0.02
CA PRO A 221 6.47 -12.36 -0.78
C PRO A 221 5.82 -11.03 -0.43
N TYR A 222 4.49 -10.98 -0.32
CA TYR A 222 3.75 -9.76 0.02
C TYR A 222 4.13 -9.23 1.40
N VAL A 223 4.20 -10.11 2.41
CA VAL A 223 4.59 -9.75 3.78
C VAL A 223 5.99 -9.16 3.81
N VAL A 224 6.97 -9.84 3.24
CA VAL A 224 8.37 -9.36 3.20
C VAL A 224 8.46 -8.04 2.43
N ASP A 225 7.69 -7.88 1.36
CA ASP A 225 7.70 -6.66 0.56
C ASP A 225 7.16 -5.44 1.34
N LEU A 226 6.28 -5.64 2.32
CA LEU A 226 5.74 -4.55 3.14
C LEU A 226 6.51 -4.33 4.45
N MET A 227 7.22 -5.35 4.93
CA MET A 227 7.88 -5.33 6.24
C MET A 227 9.37 -4.95 6.18
N GLU A 228 10.07 -5.36 5.13
CA GLU A 228 11.54 -5.25 5.06
C GLU A 228 12.02 -4.07 4.21
N PRO A 229 13.13 -3.40 4.57
CA PRO A 229 13.74 -2.36 3.75
C PRO A 229 14.01 -2.83 2.32
N LYS A 230 13.78 -1.95 1.33
CA LYS A 230 14.03 -2.27 -0.08
C LYS A 230 15.44 -1.87 -0.51
N GLU A 231 16.11 -2.80 -1.19
CA GLU A 231 17.33 -2.52 -1.95
C GLU A 231 17.04 -2.65 -3.44
N TYR A 232 16.78 -1.51 -4.09
CA TYR A 232 16.61 -1.47 -5.54
C TYR A 232 17.96 -1.70 -6.24
N PRO A 233 18.04 -2.56 -7.27
CA PRO A 233 19.32 -2.85 -7.93
C PRO A 233 19.91 -1.62 -8.63
N ASP A 234 21.23 -1.38 -8.48
CA ASP A 234 21.96 -0.36 -9.26
C ASP A 234 22.06 -0.80 -10.73
N ARG A 235 21.04 -0.43 -11.50
CA ARG A 235 20.97 -0.66 -12.94
C ARG A 235 21.37 0.59 -13.69
N ARG A 236 22.11 0.41 -14.78
CA ARG A 236 22.61 1.47 -15.64
C ARG A 236 22.44 1.04 -17.08
N GLN A 237 22.13 2.01 -17.94
CA GLN A 237 21.92 1.77 -19.38
C GLN A 237 23.12 1.07 -20.06
N PHE A 238 24.32 1.31 -19.53
CA PHE A 238 25.56 0.61 -19.88
C PHE A 238 26.55 0.72 -18.71
N PRO A 239 27.64 -0.08 -18.67
CA PRO A 239 28.65 0.03 -17.61
C PRO A 239 29.21 1.45 -17.47
N GLY A 240 29.01 2.07 -16.30
CA GLY A 240 29.41 3.46 -16.02
C GLY A 240 28.46 4.55 -16.54
N GLY A 241 27.35 4.17 -17.19
CA GLY A 241 26.33 5.10 -17.69
C GLY A 241 25.39 5.64 -16.61
N PRO A 242 24.38 6.43 -17.02
CA PRO A 242 23.33 6.93 -16.12
C PRO A 242 22.55 5.79 -15.44
N PRO A 243 22.08 5.99 -14.19
CA PRO A 243 21.22 5.02 -13.52
C PRO A 243 19.85 4.94 -14.20
N GLU A 244 19.28 3.74 -14.20
CA GLU A 244 17.91 3.49 -14.62
C GLU A 244 16.98 3.71 -13.42
N PRO A 245 16.07 4.70 -13.47
CA PRO A 245 15.16 4.95 -12.37
C PRO A 245 14.14 3.81 -12.24
N PRO A 246 13.60 3.58 -11.04
CA PRO A 246 12.46 2.68 -10.85
C PRO A 246 11.23 3.20 -11.61
N TYR A 247 10.32 2.29 -11.95
CA TYR A 247 9.14 2.63 -12.73
C TYR A 247 8.22 3.65 -12.04
N ASP A 248 7.96 3.49 -10.73
CA ASP A 248 6.96 4.26 -9.97
C ASP A 248 7.51 4.83 -8.64
N MET A 249 7.58 4.02 -7.58
CA MET A 249 7.97 4.47 -6.23
C MET A 249 9.14 3.67 -5.66
N THR A 250 9.92 4.33 -4.79
CA THR A 250 11.08 3.73 -4.09
C THR A 250 10.82 3.34 -2.64
N GLY A 251 9.68 3.73 -2.06
CA GLY A 251 9.35 3.46 -0.67
C GLY A 251 7.88 3.13 -0.50
N TYR A 252 7.60 1.91 -0.05
CA TYR A 252 6.26 1.34 0.13
C TYR A 252 6.22 0.26 1.22
N GLU A 253 7.24 0.26 2.09
CA GLU A 253 7.35 -0.56 3.28
C GLU A 253 6.43 0.01 4.36
N LEU A 254 5.23 -0.57 4.47
CA LEU A 254 4.20 -0.09 5.39
C LEU A 254 4.64 -0.14 6.85
N ARG A 255 5.49 -1.11 7.24
CA ARG A 255 6.05 -1.15 8.60
C ARG A 255 6.65 0.20 9.00
N PHE A 256 7.48 0.80 8.14
CA PHE A 256 8.15 2.05 8.45
C PHE A 256 7.23 3.26 8.23
N GLN A 257 6.39 3.23 7.19
CA GLN A 257 5.46 4.33 6.90
C GLN A 257 4.41 4.51 8.00
N MET A 258 4.02 3.41 8.66
CA MET A 258 3.05 3.40 9.75
C MET A 258 3.71 3.47 11.15
N GLY A 259 5.05 3.48 11.21
CA GLY A 259 5.79 3.57 12.48
C GLY A 259 5.62 2.35 13.39
N LEU A 260 5.56 1.15 12.80
CA LEU A 260 5.32 -0.09 13.53
C LEU A 260 6.62 -0.66 14.10
N GLU A 261 6.56 -0.99 15.39
CA GLU A 261 7.57 -1.82 16.04
C GLU A 261 7.21 -3.30 15.82
N ALA A 262 8.12 -4.03 15.18
CA ALA A 262 7.98 -5.44 14.89
C ALA A 262 9.31 -6.16 15.17
N VAL A 263 9.24 -7.37 15.71
CA VAL A 263 10.42 -8.22 15.88
C VAL A 263 10.48 -9.22 14.74
N ASN A 264 11.62 -9.20 14.03
CA ASN A 264 11.96 -10.21 13.04
C ASN A 264 12.50 -11.44 13.80
N VAL A 265 11.76 -12.55 13.75
CA VAL A 265 12.18 -13.81 14.37
C VAL A 265 12.83 -14.66 13.29
N GLU A 266 14.14 -14.89 13.41
CA GLU A 266 14.93 -15.61 12.39
C GLU A 266 14.80 -17.13 12.48
N GLU A 267 14.68 -17.66 13.71
CA GLU A 267 14.67 -19.11 13.96
C GLU A 267 13.25 -19.62 14.24
N PRO A 268 12.91 -20.87 13.85
CA PRO A 268 11.64 -21.49 14.22
C PRO A 268 11.45 -21.55 15.74
N PHE A 269 10.22 -21.32 16.18
CA PHE A 269 9.82 -21.39 17.59
C PHE A 269 8.47 -22.11 17.73
N GLU A 270 8.12 -22.47 18.96
CA GLU A 270 6.81 -23.04 19.26
C GLU A 270 5.75 -21.95 19.16
N MET A 271 4.83 -22.08 18.18
CA MET A 271 3.75 -21.12 17.99
C MET A 271 2.84 -21.10 19.22
N PRO A 272 2.50 -19.90 19.75
CA PRO A 272 1.61 -19.80 20.90
C PRO A 272 0.18 -20.24 20.56
N SER A 273 -0.63 -20.50 21.58
CA SER A 273 -2.08 -20.63 21.43
C SER A 273 -2.70 -19.29 21.06
N GLY A 274 -3.78 -19.29 20.28
CA GLY A 274 -4.45 -18.06 19.88
C GLY A 274 -5.54 -18.23 18.83
N GLU A 275 -6.02 -17.10 18.32
CA GLU A 275 -7.05 -17.02 17.29
C GLU A 275 -6.44 -16.58 15.95
N TRP A 276 -6.78 -17.26 14.85
CA TRP A 276 -6.25 -16.94 13.53
C TRP A 276 -7.10 -15.90 12.80
N GLY A 277 -6.46 -14.94 12.15
CA GLY A 277 -7.10 -13.93 11.30
C GLY A 277 -7.98 -12.92 12.04
N VAL A 278 -7.92 -12.89 13.38
CA VAL A 278 -8.73 -11.99 14.21
C VAL A 278 -7.99 -10.70 14.47
N VAL A 279 -8.56 -9.59 14.01
CA VAL A 279 -8.11 -8.23 14.39
C VAL A 279 -8.96 -7.77 15.56
N ARG A 280 -8.33 -7.43 16.69
CA ARG A 280 -9.05 -6.87 17.84
C ARG A 280 -8.90 -5.35 17.81
N PRO A 281 -10.00 -4.59 17.98
CA PRO A 281 -9.91 -3.15 18.11
C PRO A 281 -9.06 -2.79 19.33
N VAL A 282 -8.27 -1.73 19.21
CA VAL A 282 -7.58 -1.14 20.35
C VAL A 282 -8.56 -0.22 21.08
N VAL A 283 -8.69 -0.47 22.38
CA VAL A 283 -9.35 0.47 23.31
C VAL A 283 -8.26 1.34 23.89
N GLY A 284 -8.41 2.66 23.74
CA GLY A 284 -7.50 3.65 24.31
C GLY A 284 -7.63 3.75 25.83
N ASP A 285 -6.74 4.52 26.45
CA ASP A 285 -6.72 4.67 27.91
C ASP A 285 -7.27 6.03 28.34
N VAL A 286 -8.04 6.05 29.44
CA VAL A 286 -8.44 7.29 30.11
C VAL A 286 -8.00 7.22 31.57
N ALA A 287 -7.09 8.11 31.97
CA ALA A 287 -6.60 8.24 33.34
C ALA A 287 -6.96 9.62 33.93
N GLY A 288 -6.78 9.80 35.25
CA GLY A 288 -6.95 11.09 35.91
C GLY A 288 -8.39 11.52 36.22
N SER A 289 -8.53 12.69 36.85
CA SER A 289 -9.81 13.17 37.42
C SER A 289 -10.71 13.91 36.44
N GLY A 290 -10.13 14.59 35.44
CA GLY A 290 -10.85 15.33 34.40
C GLY A 290 -11.56 16.61 34.87
N SER A 291 -11.36 17.07 36.11
CA SER A 291 -12.05 18.26 36.65
C SER A 291 -11.67 19.57 35.96
N ALA A 292 -10.55 19.59 35.24
CA ALA A 292 -10.09 20.69 34.39
C ALA A 292 -9.99 20.27 32.91
N GLY A 293 -10.82 19.32 32.48
CA GLY A 293 -10.80 18.76 31.14
C GLY A 293 -9.72 17.70 30.93
N TYR A 294 -9.45 17.36 29.68
CA TYR A 294 -8.57 16.24 29.30
C TYR A 294 -7.45 16.68 28.36
N LEU A 295 -6.28 16.06 28.52
CA LEU A 295 -5.22 16.05 27.51
C LEU A 295 -5.43 14.84 26.60
N LEU A 296 -5.80 15.07 25.35
CA LEU A 296 -5.74 14.09 24.28
C LEU A 296 -4.30 13.97 23.77
N HIS A 297 -3.70 12.78 23.91
CA HIS A 297 -2.32 12.52 23.49
C HIS A 297 -2.21 12.58 21.97
N GLY A 298 -1.11 13.13 21.46
CA GLY A 298 -0.88 13.33 20.02
C GLY A 298 -0.23 12.14 19.31
N THR A 299 -0.35 10.93 19.86
CA THR A 299 0.40 9.76 19.38
C THR A 299 -0.22 9.10 18.14
N SER A 300 -1.53 9.27 17.93
CA SER A 300 -2.27 8.69 16.81
C SER A 300 -2.78 9.73 15.82
N ASN A 301 -2.92 9.35 14.55
CA ASN A 301 -3.58 10.19 13.55
C ASN A 301 -5.11 10.30 13.77
N TRP A 302 -5.74 9.34 14.47
CA TRP A 302 -7.17 9.41 14.77
C TRP A 302 -7.57 10.62 15.63
N VAL A 303 -6.59 11.28 16.26
CA VAL A 303 -6.80 12.55 16.98
C VAL A 303 -7.49 13.59 16.11
N TYR A 304 -7.20 13.63 14.79
CA TYR A 304 -7.80 14.62 13.90
C TYR A 304 -9.31 14.40 13.73
N ARG A 305 -9.73 13.13 13.66
CA ARG A 305 -11.15 12.76 13.60
C ARG A 305 -11.86 13.07 14.93
N GLY A 306 -11.25 12.70 16.06
CA GLY A 306 -11.79 12.99 17.39
C GLY A 306 -11.93 14.49 17.66
N LEU A 307 -10.90 15.28 17.33
CA LEU A 307 -10.91 16.74 17.47
C LEU A 307 -11.96 17.41 16.60
N ARG A 308 -12.16 16.95 15.37
CA ARG A 308 -13.18 17.50 14.48
C ARG A 308 -14.56 17.40 15.11
N GLY A 309 -14.94 16.22 15.62
CA GLY A 309 -16.23 16.02 16.29
C GLY A 309 -16.43 17.00 17.45
N TYR A 310 -15.46 17.07 18.35
CA TYR A 310 -15.49 17.97 19.50
C TYR A 310 -15.56 19.47 19.12
N LEU A 311 -14.78 19.90 18.14
CA LEU A 311 -14.78 21.30 17.68
C LEU A 311 -16.09 21.68 16.97
N ALA A 312 -16.73 20.73 16.26
CA ALA A 312 -18.01 20.97 15.59
C ALA A 312 -19.16 21.21 16.57
N GLU A 313 -19.06 20.66 17.79
CA GLU A 313 -20.00 20.89 18.89
C GLU A 313 -19.72 22.19 19.66
N GLY A 314 -18.69 22.95 19.25
CA GLY A 314 -18.33 24.24 19.85
C GLY A 314 -17.33 24.14 21.01
N GLY A 315 -16.72 22.97 21.24
CA GLY A 315 -15.71 22.78 22.27
C GLY A 315 -14.43 23.60 22.02
N GLU A 316 -13.80 24.09 23.08
CA GLU A 316 -12.52 24.79 22.98
C GLU A 316 -11.35 23.78 23.01
N ALA A 317 -10.35 23.95 22.15
CA ALA A 317 -9.17 23.09 22.12
C ALA A 317 -7.87 23.90 22.08
N PHE A 318 -6.84 23.41 22.76
CA PHE A 318 -5.53 24.04 22.83
C PHE A 318 -4.42 23.03 22.64
N ARG A 319 -3.45 23.29 21.77
CA ARG A 319 -2.31 22.41 21.53
C ARG A 319 -1.14 22.77 22.43
N GLY A 320 -0.59 21.78 23.14
CA GLY A 320 0.61 21.89 23.94
C GLY A 320 1.85 22.14 23.08
N THR A 321 2.57 23.23 23.32
CA THR A 321 3.83 23.56 22.62
C THR A 321 5.08 23.08 23.37
N ARG A 322 4.87 22.54 24.58
CA ARG A 322 5.86 21.97 25.50
C ARG A 322 5.21 20.78 26.23
N MET A 323 6.04 19.97 26.88
CA MET A 323 5.59 18.93 27.79
C MET A 323 4.71 19.52 28.90
N ILE A 324 3.66 18.79 29.29
CA ILE A 324 2.71 19.16 30.33
C ILE A 324 2.75 18.11 31.43
N SER A 325 3.15 18.52 32.63
CA SER A 325 3.16 17.63 33.80
C SER A 325 1.77 17.42 34.36
N THR A 326 1.45 16.17 34.69
CA THR A 326 0.17 15.77 35.29
C THR A 326 0.41 14.83 36.46
N ASP A 327 -0.63 14.62 37.28
CA ASP A 327 -0.57 13.69 38.42
C ASP A 327 -0.37 12.22 37.95
N ASP A 328 -0.77 11.90 36.71
CA ASP A 328 -0.64 10.58 36.09
C ASP A 328 0.61 10.44 35.19
N GLY A 329 1.50 11.42 35.22
CA GLY A 329 2.74 11.45 34.44
C GLY A 329 2.83 12.60 33.44
N ASP A 330 4.04 12.85 32.94
CA ASP A 330 4.28 13.92 31.97
C ASP A 330 3.75 13.54 30.58
N VAL A 331 2.97 14.44 29.97
CA VAL A 331 2.48 14.29 28.59
C VAL A 331 3.38 15.09 27.63
N PRO A 332 3.91 14.49 26.55
CA PRO A 332 4.77 15.18 25.59
C PRO A 332 4.11 16.40 24.92
N ALA A 333 4.95 17.26 24.34
CA ALA A 333 4.46 18.35 23.49
C ALA A 333 3.64 17.81 22.31
N GLY A 334 2.64 18.57 21.85
CA GLY A 334 1.76 18.21 20.74
C GLY A 334 0.38 17.68 21.16
N ALA A 335 0.19 17.32 22.44
CA ALA A 335 -1.11 16.94 23.00
C ALA A 335 -2.13 18.09 22.93
N PHE A 336 -3.42 17.74 22.90
CA PHE A 336 -4.52 18.69 22.86
C PHE A 336 -5.24 18.74 24.20
N TRP A 337 -5.25 19.90 24.84
CA TRP A 337 -6.08 20.15 26.00
C TRP A 337 -7.50 20.54 25.56
N LEU A 338 -8.48 19.81 26.08
CA LEU A 338 -9.91 19.94 25.82
C LEU A 338 -10.60 20.26 27.15
N PRO A 339 -10.70 21.55 27.56
CA PRO A 339 -11.26 21.97 28.84
C PRO A 339 -12.69 21.46 29.10
N ASP A 340 -13.52 21.42 28.06
CA ASP A 340 -14.95 21.12 28.19
C ASP A 340 -15.29 19.66 27.89
N LEU A 341 -14.28 18.81 27.65
CA LEU A 341 -14.52 17.40 27.35
C LEU A 341 -15.02 16.67 28.59
N SER A 342 -16.22 16.10 28.50
CA SER A 342 -16.79 15.28 29.57
C SER A 342 -16.08 13.93 29.69
N LYS A 343 -16.14 13.31 30.87
CA LYS A 343 -15.61 11.96 31.09
C LYS A 343 -16.20 10.93 30.12
N ALA A 344 -17.52 10.98 29.89
CA ALA A 344 -18.19 10.07 28.97
C ALA A 344 -17.70 10.25 27.52
N ALA A 345 -17.48 11.49 27.08
CA ALA A 345 -16.91 11.76 25.76
C ALA A 345 -15.45 11.33 25.65
N ALA A 346 -14.65 11.48 26.72
CA ALA A 346 -13.29 10.96 26.77
C ALA A 346 -13.25 9.43 26.67
N GLU A 347 -14.09 8.73 27.44
CA GLU A 347 -14.23 7.27 27.38
C GLU A 347 -14.71 6.80 26.00
N GLN A 348 -15.60 7.55 25.35
CA GLN A 348 -16.04 7.27 23.99
C GLN A 348 -14.90 7.44 22.98
N LEU A 349 -14.14 8.54 23.03
CA LEU A 349 -12.99 8.75 22.14
C LEU A 349 -11.94 7.65 22.31
N ALA A 350 -11.71 7.20 23.53
CA ALA A 350 -10.82 6.08 23.82
C ALA A 350 -11.36 4.75 23.25
N GLY A 351 -12.65 4.47 23.44
CA GLY A 351 -13.29 3.23 22.97
C GLY A 351 -13.44 3.14 21.45
N ASP A 352 -13.90 4.22 20.81
CA ASP A 352 -14.24 4.24 19.38
C ASP A 352 -13.01 4.42 18.49
N LEU A 353 -12.00 5.18 18.95
CA LEU A 353 -10.85 5.59 18.15
C LEU A 353 -9.49 5.13 18.73
N GLY A 354 -9.48 4.39 19.83
CA GLY A 354 -8.23 3.91 20.44
C GLY A 354 -7.37 5.02 21.06
N LEU A 355 -7.94 6.20 21.34
CA LEU A 355 -7.20 7.38 21.75
C LEU A 355 -6.86 7.37 23.25
N THR A 356 -5.66 7.86 23.60
CA THR A 356 -5.22 8.00 24.99
C THR A 356 -5.50 9.41 25.52
N LEU A 357 -6.15 9.50 26.68
CA LEU A 357 -6.49 10.76 27.34
C LEU A 357 -6.07 10.77 28.81
N THR A 358 -5.56 11.92 29.27
CA THR A 358 -5.23 12.17 30.68
C THR A 358 -6.07 13.31 31.22
N GLY A 359 -6.93 13.02 32.18
CA GLY A 359 -7.81 13.98 32.85
C GLY A 359 -7.04 14.84 33.85
N LEU A 360 -7.17 16.16 33.71
CA LEU A 360 -6.45 17.11 34.54
C LEU A 360 -7.23 17.50 35.79
N SER A 361 -6.53 17.66 36.90
CA SER A 361 -7.06 18.22 38.15
C SER A 361 -7.07 19.77 38.14
N SER A 362 -6.19 20.38 37.35
CA SER A 362 -6.09 21.84 37.17
C SER A 362 -5.68 22.21 35.73
N PRO A 363 -6.06 23.40 35.22
CA PRO A 363 -5.70 23.80 33.86
C PRO A 363 -4.17 23.90 33.65
N PRO A 364 -3.63 23.57 32.46
CA PRO A 364 -2.21 23.74 32.18
C PRO A 364 -1.80 25.22 32.29
N VAL A 365 -0.75 25.50 33.06
CA VAL A 365 -0.24 26.87 33.31
C VAL A 365 0.96 27.23 32.41
N GLY A 366 1.06 28.51 32.01
CA GLY A 366 2.34 29.14 31.59
C GLY A 366 2.58 29.42 30.09
N GLY A 367 1.57 29.78 29.29
CA GLY A 367 1.78 30.16 27.88
C GLY A 367 2.25 29.00 26.97
N ARG A 368 2.09 27.77 27.46
CA ARG A 368 2.49 26.50 26.80
C ARG A 368 1.41 25.94 25.88
N LEU A 369 0.38 26.73 25.61
CA LEU A 369 -0.81 26.34 24.88
C LEU A 369 -1.02 27.30 23.71
N ALA A 370 -1.31 26.74 22.53
CA ALA A 370 -1.75 27.49 21.36
C ALA A 370 -3.21 27.13 21.07
N ALA A 371 -4.08 28.14 20.90
CA ALA A 371 -5.47 27.90 20.56
C ALA A 371 -5.59 27.16 19.23
N VAL A 372 -6.46 26.15 19.17
CA VAL A 372 -6.75 25.35 17.99
C VAL A 372 -8.14 25.73 17.48
N ARG A 373 -8.26 25.89 16.17
CA ARG A 373 -9.53 26.10 15.49
C ARG A 373 -9.63 25.15 14.32
N ALA A 374 -10.84 24.68 14.03
CA ALA A 374 -11.08 23.89 12.83
C ALA A 374 -10.72 24.72 11.58
N PRO A 375 -9.88 24.21 10.68
CA PRO A 375 -9.55 24.91 9.45
C PRO A 375 -10.76 24.89 8.51
N ARG A 376 -10.89 25.94 7.69
CA ARG A 376 -11.76 25.92 6.50
C ARG A 376 -10.92 25.41 5.33
N VAL A 377 -11.25 24.23 4.84
CA VAL A 377 -10.49 23.58 3.76
C VAL A 377 -11.19 23.83 2.42
N ALA A 378 -10.47 24.43 1.49
CA ALA A 378 -10.92 24.60 0.11
C ALA A 378 -10.05 23.73 -0.81
N ILE A 379 -10.71 22.95 -1.67
CA ILE A 379 -10.05 22.11 -2.66
C ILE A 379 -10.35 22.70 -4.04
N TYR A 380 -9.30 23.13 -4.73
CA TYR A 380 -9.45 23.63 -6.08
C TYR A 380 -9.91 22.51 -7.01
N ARG A 381 -11.03 22.73 -7.70
CA ARG A 381 -11.57 21.78 -8.67
C ARG A 381 -11.38 22.32 -10.09
N SER A 382 -10.48 21.66 -10.82
CA SER A 382 -10.30 21.94 -12.24
C SER A 382 -11.47 21.40 -13.08
N TRP A 383 -11.70 21.98 -14.26
CA TRP A 383 -12.58 21.37 -15.27
C TRP A 383 -11.99 20.07 -15.84
N LEU A 384 -10.69 19.82 -15.63
CA LEU A 384 -10.03 18.54 -15.89
C LEU A 384 -9.99 17.70 -14.62
N GLY A 385 -10.21 16.39 -14.72
CA GLY A 385 -10.04 15.48 -13.58
C GLY A 385 -8.58 15.41 -13.14
N ALA A 386 -8.25 15.97 -11.98
CA ALA A 386 -6.92 15.90 -11.40
C ALA A 386 -6.85 14.76 -10.37
N MET A 387 -5.99 13.76 -10.58
CA MET A 387 -5.81 12.65 -9.63
C MET A 387 -5.49 13.12 -8.20
N PRO A 388 -4.62 14.13 -7.96
CA PRO A 388 -4.34 14.61 -6.60
C PRO A 388 -5.57 15.18 -5.88
N GLU A 389 -6.53 15.76 -6.61
CA GLU A 389 -7.79 16.25 -6.04
C GLU A 389 -8.57 15.10 -5.40
N GLY A 390 -8.74 14.00 -6.13
CA GLY A 390 -9.46 12.81 -5.67
C GLY A 390 -8.84 12.18 -4.43
N TRP A 391 -7.51 11.99 -4.43
CA TRP A 391 -6.80 11.44 -3.28
C TRP A 391 -6.88 12.34 -2.04
N THR A 392 -6.74 13.65 -2.21
CA THR A 392 -6.85 14.60 -1.10
C THR A 392 -8.25 14.57 -0.49
N ARG A 393 -9.28 14.53 -1.33
CA ARG A 393 -10.69 14.40 -0.89
C ARG A 393 -10.92 13.11 -0.11
N TRP A 394 -10.44 11.98 -0.65
CA TRP A 394 -10.56 10.69 0.01
C TRP A 394 -9.95 10.69 1.42
N VAL A 395 -8.75 11.26 1.57
CA VAL A 395 -8.12 11.40 2.90
C VAL A 395 -8.98 12.26 3.84
N LEU A 396 -9.43 13.44 3.39
CA LEU A 396 -10.27 14.30 4.23
C LEU A 396 -11.56 13.60 4.65
N ASP A 397 -12.19 12.83 3.75
CA ASP A 397 -13.38 12.04 4.04
C ASP A 397 -13.10 10.94 5.08
N GLN A 398 -11.94 10.26 5.04
CA GLN A 398 -11.56 9.26 6.05
C GLN A 398 -11.47 9.84 7.47
N TYR A 399 -11.03 11.10 7.58
CA TYR A 399 -10.90 11.81 8.85
C TYR A 399 -12.14 12.67 9.20
N ASP A 400 -13.21 12.58 8.40
CA ASP A 400 -14.44 13.40 8.53
C ASP A 400 -14.17 14.92 8.50
N ILE A 401 -13.09 15.36 7.84
CA ILE A 401 -12.73 16.78 7.75
C ILE A 401 -13.55 17.42 6.63
N ALA A 402 -14.37 18.41 6.98
CA ALA A 402 -15.19 19.12 6.01
C ALA A 402 -14.34 19.93 5.03
N TRP A 403 -14.71 19.87 3.75
CA TRP A 403 -14.05 20.60 2.66
C TRP A 403 -15.07 21.11 1.64
N GLU A 404 -14.73 22.19 0.95
CA GLU A 404 -15.52 22.77 -0.13
C GLU A 404 -14.72 22.79 -1.43
N ASN A 405 -15.36 22.43 -2.55
CA ASN A 405 -14.76 22.66 -3.87
C ASN A 405 -14.79 24.15 -4.19
N VAL A 406 -13.68 24.68 -4.70
CA VAL A 406 -13.56 26.05 -5.19
C VAL A 406 -13.09 26.14 -6.63
#